data_AF-A0A8X6V8L6-F1
#
_entry.id   AF-A0A8X6V8L6-F1
#
_cell.length_a   1.000
_cell.length_b   1.000
_cell.length_c   1.000
_cell.angle_alpha   90.00
_cell.angle_beta   90.00
_cell.angle_gamma   90.00
#
_symmetry.space_group_name_H-M   'P 1'
#
loop_
_entity.id
_entity.type
_entity.pdbx_description
1 polymer ?
#
loop_
_entity_poly.entity_id
_entity_poly.type
_entity_poly.pdbx_seq_one_letter_code
_entity_poly.pdbx_strand_id
1 'polypeptide(L)'
;MQHQLRPKNMMDRISICKALSKRNEIDPFLKWIVTGDEKWVTYYNIVRKRSWSKCREAAQTVAKPGQSARKVLLCIWWDWK
;
A
#
# COMPACT_ATOMS: atom_id res chain seq x y z
N MET A 1 -0.64 -0.79 -11.03
CA MET A 1 0.43 -0.87 -12.05
C MET A 1 1.74 -0.75 -11.29
N GLN A 2 2.60 -1.75 -11.36
CA GLN A 2 3.89 -1.69 -10.66
C GLN A 2 4.81 -0.73 -11.41
N HIS A 3 5.53 0.13 -10.68
CA HIS A 3 6.50 1.02 -11.30
C HIS A 3 7.69 0.21 -11.82
N GLN A 4 7.99 0.30 -13.11
CA GLN A 4 9.18 -0.31 -13.69
C GLN A 4 10.42 0.46 -13.22
N LEU A 5 11.27 -0.22 -12.45
CA LEU A 5 12.51 0.36 -11.94
C LEU A 5 13.55 0.42 -13.05
N ARG A 6 14.24 1.57 -13.16
CA ARG A 6 15.45 1.68 -13.98
C ARG A 6 16.59 0.87 -13.36
N PRO A 7 17.56 0.37 -14.15
CA PRO A 7 18.69 -0.42 -13.64
C PRO A 7 19.45 0.27 -12.50
N LYS A 8 19.65 1.59 -12.58
CA LYS A 8 20.28 2.39 -11.52
C LYS A 8 19.51 2.31 -10.19
N ASN A 9 18.20 2.59 -10.22
CA ASN A 9 17.34 2.52 -9.04
C ASN A 9 17.34 1.12 -8.41
N MET A 10 17.46 0.07 -9.24
CA MET A 10 17.55 -1.30 -8.76
C MET A 10 18.87 -1.55 -8.01
N MET A 11 20.00 -1.13 -8.59
CA MET A 11 21.32 -1.25 -7.94
C MET A 11 21.39 -0.46 -6.64
N ASP A 12 20.88 0.78 -6.63
CA ASP A 12 20.83 1.63 -5.44
C ASP A 12 20.03 0.96 -4.32
N ARG A 13 18.84 0.43 -4.63
CA ARG A 13 18.01 -0.31 -3.66
C ARG A 13 18.73 -1.54 -3.11
N ILE A 14 19.40 -2.32 -3.96
CA ILE A 14 20.16 -3.50 -3.51
C ILE A 14 21.30 -3.09 -2.58
N SER A 15 22.05 -2.04 -2.93
CA SER A 15 23.17 -1.55 -2.14
C SER A 15 22.71 -1.09 -0.75
N ILE A 16 21.65 -0.28 -0.69
CA ILE A 16 21.06 0.21 0.57
C ILE A 16 20.56 -0.96 1.42
N CYS A 17 19.81 -1.91 0.84
CA CYS A 17 19.32 -3.08 1.57
C CYS A 17 20.46 -3.92 2.16
N LYS A 18 21.54 -4.14 1.41
CA LYS A 18 22.73 -4.87 1.90
C LYS A 18 23.39 -4.15 3.08
N ALA A 19 23.55 -2.82 3.00
CA ALA A 19 24.13 -2.03 4.07
C ALA A 19 23.27 -2.05 5.34
N LEU A 20 21.97 -1.88 5.20
CA LEU A 20 21.02 -1.91 6.32
C LEU A 20 20.95 -3.30 6.98
N SER A 21 20.98 -4.38 6.19
CA SER A 21 21.00 -5.75 6.72
C SER A 21 22.24 -6.01 7.56
N LYS A 22 23.43 -5.69 7.04
CA LYS A 22 24.70 -5.84 7.78
C LYS A 22 24.71 -5.03 9.07
N ARG A 23 24.18 -3.80 9.03
CA ARG A 23 24.05 -2.98 10.25
C ARG A 23 23.14 -3.66 11.26
N ASN A 24 22.00 -4.19 10.83
CA ASN A 24 21.05 -4.84 11.73
C ASN A 24 21.59 -6.15 12.35
N GLU A 25 22.49 -6.85 11.66
CA GLU A 25 23.20 -8.02 12.20
C GLU A 25 24.20 -7.64 13.30
N ILE A 26 24.85 -6.49 13.18
CA ILE A 26 25.84 -6.00 14.16
C ILE A 26 25.17 -5.29 15.34
N ASP A 27 24.21 -4.42 15.04
CA ASP A 27 23.48 -3.57 15.99
C ASP A 27 21.98 -3.56 15.61
N PRO A 28 21.15 -4.42 16.22
CA PRO A 28 19.74 -4.55 15.89
C PRO A 28 18.95 -3.27 16.15
N PHE A 29 18.67 -2.49 15.10
CA PHE A 29 18.05 -1.17 15.21
C PHE A 29 16.56 -1.15 14.83
N LEU A 30 15.99 -2.26 14.36
CA LEU A 30 14.59 -2.29 13.89
C LEU A 30 13.58 -1.88 14.97
N LYS A 31 13.84 -2.21 16.24
CA LYS A 31 12.97 -1.82 17.37
C LYS A 31 13.04 -0.32 17.69
N TRP A 32 13.95 0.43 17.10
CA TRP A 32 14.04 1.88 17.28
C TRP A 32 13.48 2.65 16.09
N ILE A 33 13.01 1.95 15.06
CA ILE A 33 12.40 2.59 13.90
C ILE A 33 10.95 2.95 14.24
N VAL A 34 10.67 4.24 14.19
CA VAL A 34 9.31 4.75 14.01
C VAL A 34 9.13 5.01 12.53
N THR A 35 8.12 4.40 11.91
CA THR A 35 7.78 4.63 10.51
C THR A 35 6.47 5.41 10.45
N GLY A 36 6.34 6.24 9.42
CA GLY A 36 5.12 6.98 9.15
C GLY A 36 4.74 6.87 7.68
N ASP A 37 3.46 6.89 7.40
CA ASP A 37 2.93 6.93 6.04
C ASP A 37 1.67 7.77 5.97
N GLU A 38 1.40 8.28 4.77
CA GLU A 38 0.22 9.07 4.46
C GLU A 38 -0.63 8.37 3.42
N LYS A 39 -1.92 8.22 3.72
CA LYS A 39 -2.86 7.55 2.84
C LYS A 39 -4.14 8.34 2.67
N TRP A 40 -4.55 8.52 1.43
CA TRP A 40 -5.88 9.04 1.12
C TRP A 40 -6.94 7.98 1.41
N VAL A 41 -7.86 8.27 2.32
CA VAL A 41 -9.01 7.43 2.67
C VAL A 41 -10.29 8.08 2.16
N THR A 42 -11.08 7.33 1.39
CA THR A 42 -12.40 7.77 0.92
C THR A 42 -13.48 7.39 1.92
N TYR A 43 -14.42 8.30 2.21
CA TYR A 43 -15.56 8.01 3.09
C TYR A 43 -16.45 6.87 2.55
N TYR A 44 -16.65 6.83 1.23
CA TYR A 44 -17.40 5.78 0.56
C TYR A 44 -16.45 4.68 0.10
N ASN A 45 -16.18 3.71 0.97
CA ASN A 45 -15.42 2.52 0.60
C ASN A 45 -16.37 1.51 -0.05
N ILE A 46 -16.79 1.78 -1.29
CA ILE A 46 -17.67 0.87 -2.05
C ILE A 46 -16.84 -0.36 -2.44
N VAL A 47 -16.84 -1.37 -1.57
CA VAL A 47 -16.28 -2.68 -1.87
C VAL A 47 -17.25 -3.37 -2.82
N ARG A 48 -16.85 -3.52 -4.08
CA ARG A 48 -17.59 -4.34 -5.04
C ARG A 48 -17.57 -5.78 -4.58
N LYS A 49 -18.69 -6.26 -4.03
CA LYS A 49 -18.87 -7.67 -3.72
C LYS A 49 -18.98 -8.44 -5.04
N ARG A 50 -18.18 -9.51 -5.18
CA ARG A 50 -18.25 -10.40 -6.33
C ARG A 50 -19.48 -11.28 -6.17
N SER A 51 -20.53 -11.04 -6.95
CA SER A 51 -21.69 -11.93 -7.03
C SER A 51 -21.50 -12.92 -8.17
N TRP A 52 -21.62 -14.21 -7.87
CA TRP A 52 -21.78 -15.24 -8.90
C TRP A 52 -23.27 -15.35 -9.24
N SER A 53 -23.66 -14.82 -10.39
CA SER A 53 -25.01 -14.99 -10.95
C SER A 53 -25.08 -16.29 -11.76
N LYS A 54 -26.27 -16.92 -11.83
CA LYS A 54 -26.47 -18.10 -12.69
C LYS A 54 -26.39 -17.71 -14.17
N CYS A 55 -26.16 -18.68 -15.04
CA CYS A 55 -26.16 -18.48 -16.49
C CYS A 55 -27.51 -17.87 -16.92
N ARG A 56 -27.47 -16.69 -17.58
CA ARG A 56 -28.60 -15.82 -17.99
C ARG A 56 -29.21 -14.90 -16.93
N GLU A 57 -28.73 -14.85 -15.70
CA GLU A 57 -29.13 -13.80 -14.75
C GLU A 57 -28.25 -12.56 -14.88
N ALA A 58 -28.88 -11.37 -14.83
CA ALA A 58 -28.14 -10.11 -14.82
C ALA A 58 -27.25 -10.02 -13.57
N ALA A 59 -25.96 -9.75 -13.77
CA ALA A 59 -25.04 -9.49 -12.66
C ALA A 59 -25.45 -8.21 -11.93
N GLN A 60 -25.35 -8.20 -10.59
CA GLN A 60 -25.59 -6.98 -9.82
C GLN A 60 -24.59 -5.90 -10.21
N THR A 61 -25.09 -4.81 -10.81
CA THR A 61 -24.28 -3.68 -11.26
C THR A 61 -24.05 -2.72 -10.10
N VAL A 62 -22.86 -2.78 -9.51
CA VAL A 62 -22.42 -1.77 -8.53
C VAL A 62 -21.86 -0.56 -9.29
N ALA A 63 -22.53 0.58 -9.14
CA ALA A 63 -22.09 1.86 -9.71
C ALA A 63 -20.60 2.11 -9.41
N LYS A 64 -19.86 2.61 -10.41
CA LYS A 64 -18.46 3.02 -10.20
C LYS A 64 -18.46 4.15 -9.17
N PRO A 65 -17.61 4.10 -8.12
CA PRO A 65 -17.48 5.23 -7.21
C PRO A 65 -17.08 6.47 -8.02
N GLY A 66 -17.88 7.54 -7.90
CA GLY A 66 -17.59 8.82 -8.54
C GLY A 66 -16.25 9.36 -8.05
N GLN A 67 -15.46 9.95 -8.96
CA GLN A 67 -14.12 10.48 -8.65
C GLN A 67 -14.13 11.58 -7.57
N SER A 68 -15.32 12.16 -7.32
CA SER A 68 -15.64 13.18 -6.30
C SER A 68 -16.07 12.60 -4.93
N ALA A 69 -15.67 11.39 -4.56
CA ALA A 69 -15.86 10.92 -3.20
C ALA A 69 -15.06 11.81 -2.23
N ARG A 70 -15.68 12.30 -1.14
CA ARG A 70 -14.96 13.02 -0.07
C ARG A 70 -13.78 12.15 0.39
N LYS A 71 -12.57 12.71 0.38
CA LYS A 71 -11.34 12.06 0.83
C LYS A 71 -10.81 12.79 2.05
N VAL A 72 -10.22 12.03 2.96
CA VAL A 72 -9.43 12.54 4.09
C VAL A 72 -8.02 12.01 3.94
N LEU A 73 -7.03 12.84 4.24
CA LEU A 73 -5.64 12.39 4.35
C LEU A 73 -5.45 11.81 5.75
N LEU A 74 -5.06 10.54 5.80
CA LEU A 74 -4.73 9.86 7.03
C LEU A 74 -3.21 9.81 7.14
N CYS A 75 -2.65 10.45 8.17
CA CYS A 75 -1.23 10.38 8.51
C CYS A 75 -1.10 9.47 9.75
N ILE A 76 -0.37 8.37 9.65
CA ILE A 76 -0.15 7.43 10.76
C ILE A 76 1.34 7.29 10.99
N TRP A 77 1.71 7.24 12.27
CA TRP A 77 3.02 6.85 12.73
C TRP A 77 2.87 5.60 13.59
N TRP A 78 3.74 4.62 13.41
CA TRP A 78 3.78 3.42 14.24
C TRP A 78 5.24 3.01 14.48
N ASP A 79 5.49 2.47 15.66
CA ASP A 79 6.75 1.88 16.04
C ASP A 79 6.63 0.34 16.08
N TRP A 80 7.57 -0.33 16.74
CA TRP A 80 7.55 -1.78 16.87
C TRP A 80 6.55 -2.32 17.91
N LYS A 81 5.87 -1.43 18.66
CA LYS A 81 5.05 -1.77 19.83
C LYS A 81 3.56 -1.62 19.54
#